data_AF-A0A7X4DLX2-F1
#
_entry.id   AF-A0A7X4DLX2-F1
#
_cell.length_a   1.000
_cell.length_b   1.000
_cell.length_c   1.000
_cell.angle_alpha   90.00
_cell.angle_beta   90.00
_cell.angle_gamma   90.00
#
_symmetry.space_group_name_H-M   'P 1'
#
loop_
_entity.id
_entity.type
_entity.pdbx_description
1 polymer ?
#
loop_
_entity_poly.entity_id
_entity_poly.type
_entity_poly.pdbx_seq_one_letter_code
_entity_poly.pdbx_strand_id
1 'polypeptide(L)'
;AVLTGVAGRALFPGLTDHETILPVMSTELFPAIVAGVILVVVLAAIMSTVDSLLILASSAVVRDVVQKVYRPDYPDRKLSLIGRVLTIVIGLGGLAVALPESRMLFWFILFAWSGLASAFTPVVLCSLFWKRTTRAGAIAGMISGFLTAVIWTLAVKQHFYDLYEMIPGFVVGFAVTIGVSLFTEPPEEAGAVMDDVKRVVGGPFSAGEGD
;
A
#
# COMPACT_ATOMS: atom_id res chain seq x y z
N ALA A 1 19.30 -5.02 5.94
CA ALA A 1 18.65 -5.72 4.82
C ALA A 1 19.52 -5.66 3.55
N VAL A 2 19.67 -4.50 2.90
CA VAL A 2 20.43 -4.40 1.62
C VAL A 2 21.86 -4.92 1.75
N LEU A 3 22.62 -4.45 2.75
CA LEU A 3 24.00 -4.91 2.98
C LEU A 3 24.08 -6.41 3.27
N THR A 4 23.17 -6.92 4.11
CA THR A 4 23.07 -8.35 4.43
C THR A 4 22.75 -9.19 3.19
N GLY A 5 21.86 -8.71 2.31
CA GLY A 5 21.53 -9.40 1.06
C GLY A 5 22.68 -9.39 0.05
N VAL A 6 23.43 -8.29 -0.05
CA VAL A 6 24.63 -8.21 -0.91
C VAL A 6 25.73 -9.14 -0.39
N ALA A 7 26.00 -9.12 0.92
CA ALA A 7 26.95 -10.03 1.55
C ALA A 7 26.51 -11.50 1.40
N GLY A 8 25.22 -11.77 1.59
CA GLY A 8 24.63 -13.09 1.43
C GLY A 8 24.76 -13.63 0.01
N ARG A 9 24.52 -12.81 -1.01
CA ARG A 9 24.72 -13.19 -2.42
C ARG A 9 26.19 -13.52 -2.74
N ALA A 10 27.13 -12.78 -2.14
CA ALA A 10 28.56 -13.03 -2.35
C ALA A 10 29.03 -14.33 -1.67
N LEU A 11 28.48 -14.65 -0.49
CA LEU A 11 28.83 -15.83 0.29
C LEU A 11 28.09 -17.10 -0.17
N PHE A 12 26.85 -16.97 -0.66
CA PHE A 12 25.97 -18.07 -1.04
C PHE A 12 25.37 -17.85 -2.45
N PRO A 13 26.17 -17.93 -3.53
CA PRO A 13 25.72 -17.60 -4.89
C PRO A 13 24.73 -18.60 -5.52
N GLY A 14 24.47 -19.75 -4.88
CA GLY A 14 23.65 -20.85 -5.40
C GLY A 14 22.32 -21.09 -4.70
N LEU A 15 21.82 -20.14 -3.91
CA LEU A 15 20.54 -20.28 -3.22
C LEU A 15 19.37 -20.28 -4.21
N THR A 16 18.57 -21.33 -4.18
CA THR A 16 17.35 -21.46 -4.99
C THR A 16 16.24 -20.51 -4.52
N ASP A 17 16.18 -20.23 -3.21
CA ASP A 17 15.23 -19.29 -2.61
C ASP A 17 15.98 -18.14 -1.91
N HIS A 18 15.88 -16.95 -2.51
CA HIS A 18 16.54 -15.74 -2.02
C HIS A 18 15.95 -15.22 -0.71
N GLU A 19 14.74 -15.63 -0.33
CA GLU A 19 14.07 -15.17 0.89
C GLU A 19 14.59 -15.90 2.14
N THR A 20 15.21 -17.07 1.94
CA THR A 20 15.84 -17.87 3.00
C THR A 20 17.27 -17.42 3.33
N ILE A 21 17.78 -16.38 2.68
CA ILE A 21 19.17 -15.93 2.88
C ILE A 21 19.49 -15.61 4.33
N LEU A 22 18.55 -14.96 5.04
CA LEU A 22 18.75 -14.53 6.42
C LEU A 22 18.83 -15.73 7.39
N PRO A 23 17.92 -16.73 7.35
CA PRO A 23 18.07 -17.93 8.15
C PRO A 23 19.34 -18.71 7.82
N VAL A 24 19.66 -18.90 6.54
CA VAL A 24 20.86 -19.64 6.10
C VAL A 24 22.14 -18.96 6.60
N MET A 25 22.26 -17.64 6.42
CA MET A 25 23.39 -16.89 6.94
C MET A 25 23.48 -16.99 8.46
N SER A 26 22.34 -16.96 9.16
CA SER A 26 22.33 -17.02 10.62
C SER A 26 22.85 -18.35 11.15
N THR A 27 22.51 -19.48 10.50
CA THR A 27 22.94 -20.81 10.93
C THR A 27 24.38 -21.15 10.54
N GLU A 28 24.86 -20.63 9.41
CA GLU A 28 26.21 -20.93 8.90
C GLU A 28 27.30 -20.01 9.51
N LEU A 29 26.96 -18.76 9.83
CA LEU A 29 27.95 -17.76 10.30
C LEU A 29 28.01 -17.63 11.83
N PHE A 30 26.98 -18.09 12.57
CA PHE A 30 26.89 -17.91 14.01
C PHE A 30 26.74 -19.23 14.78
N PRO A 31 27.16 -19.26 16.07
CA PRO A 31 26.88 -20.39 16.95
C PRO A 31 25.37 -20.63 17.08
N ALA A 32 24.97 -21.89 17.27
CA ALA A 32 23.56 -22.33 17.30
C ALA A 32 22.66 -21.50 18.24
N ILE A 33 23.19 -21.09 19.40
CA ILE A 33 22.45 -20.26 20.37
C ILE A 33 22.13 -18.88 19.78
N VAL A 34 23.12 -18.24 19.15
CA VAL A 34 22.95 -16.90 18.56
C VAL A 34 22.06 -16.97 17.33
N ALA A 35 22.24 -17.99 16.48
CA ALA A 35 21.38 -18.23 15.32
C ALA A 35 19.91 -18.39 15.73
N GLY A 36 19.64 -19.19 16.78
CA GLY A 36 18.30 -19.37 17.33
C GLY A 36 17.69 -18.06 17.83
N VAL A 37 18.45 -17.24 18.55
CA VAL A 37 17.99 -15.93 19.02
C VAL A 37 17.64 -15.00 17.85
N ILE A 38 18.47 -14.94 16.80
CA ILE A 38 18.20 -14.11 15.62
C ILE A 38 16.90 -14.52 14.94
N LEU A 39 16.67 -15.83 14.75
CA LEU A 39 15.44 -16.33 14.14
C LEU A 39 14.20 -15.97 14.98
N VAL A 40 14.29 -16.11 16.30
CA VAL A 40 13.20 -15.72 17.23
C VAL A 40 12.92 -14.23 17.15
N VAL A 41 13.95 -13.38 17.10
CA VAL A 41 13.79 -11.92 16.97
C VAL A 41 13.08 -11.55 15.68
N VAL A 42 13.46 -12.16 14.55
CA VAL A 42 12.82 -11.90 13.25
C VAL A 42 11.37 -12.37 13.25
N LEU A 43 11.09 -13.57 13.76
CA LEU A 43 9.72 -14.06 13.89
C LEU A 43 8.87 -13.15 14.79
N ALA A 44 9.42 -12.67 15.92
CA ALA A 44 8.73 -11.74 16.80
C ALA A 44 8.41 -10.40 16.10
N ALA A 45 9.35 -9.87 15.30
CA ALA A 45 9.13 -8.65 14.52
C ALA A 45 8.08 -8.82 13.41
N ILE A 46 8.02 -9.99 12.78
CA ILE A 46 6.98 -10.31 11.79
C ILE A 46 5.61 -10.41 12.49
N MET A 47 5.53 -11.09 13.63
CA MET A 47 4.28 -11.23 14.38
C MET A 47 3.69 -9.88 14.82
N SER A 48 4.52 -8.93 15.28
CA SER A 48 4.04 -7.59 15.67
C SER A 48 3.50 -6.79 14.47
N THR A 49 4.11 -6.97 13.30
CA THR A 49 3.65 -6.34 12.05
C THR A 49 2.34 -6.96 11.59
N VAL A 50 2.24 -8.29 11.62
CA VAL A 50 1.02 -9.02 11.21
C VAL A 50 -0.17 -8.65 12.11
N ASP A 51 0.02 -8.59 13.43
CA ASP A 51 -1.02 -8.18 14.38
C ASP A 51 -1.56 -6.79 14.05
N SER A 52 -0.65 -5.83 13.83
CA SER A 52 -1.00 -4.45 13.49
C SER A 52 -1.76 -4.38 12.15
N LEU A 53 -1.34 -5.13 11.13
CA LEU A 53 -2.00 -5.16 9.82
C LEU A 53 -3.38 -5.81 9.88
N LEU A 54 -3.54 -6.90 10.65
CA LEU A 54 -4.82 -7.57 10.83
C LEU A 54 -5.83 -6.69 11.57
N ILE A 55 -5.38 -6.00 12.62
CA ILE A 55 -6.22 -5.03 13.36
C ILE A 55 -6.57 -3.84 12.48
N LEU A 56 -5.62 -3.32 11.71
CA LEU A 56 -5.85 -2.20 10.79
C LEU A 56 -6.90 -2.59 9.73
N ALA A 57 -6.73 -3.75 9.09
CA ALA A 57 -7.64 -4.23 8.06
C ALA A 57 -9.06 -4.47 8.62
N SER A 58 -9.17 -5.13 9.77
CA SER A 58 -10.49 -5.37 10.38
C SER A 58 -11.15 -4.08 10.84
N SER A 59 -10.39 -3.13 11.39
CA SER A 59 -10.92 -1.82 11.80
C SER A 59 -11.39 -0.99 10.61
N ALA A 60 -10.63 -0.98 9.51
CA ALA A 60 -11.02 -0.31 8.27
C ALA A 60 -12.35 -0.89 7.75
N VAL A 61 -12.50 -2.20 7.69
CA VAL A 61 -13.75 -2.83 7.23
C VAL A 61 -14.91 -2.52 8.17
N VAL A 62 -14.72 -2.59 9.50
CA VAL A 62 -15.78 -2.27 10.46
C VAL A 62 -16.22 -0.81 10.35
N ARG A 63 -15.28 0.13 10.30
CA ARG A 63 -15.60 1.57 10.29
C ARG A 63 -16.10 2.04 8.93
N ASP A 64 -15.44 1.62 7.85
CA ASP A 64 -15.75 2.13 6.51
C ASP A 64 -16.87 1.37 5.80
N VAL A 65 -17.08 0.09 6.11
CA VAL A 65 -18.16 -0.71 5.48
C VAL A 65 -19.31 -0.92 6.46
N VAL A 66 -19.05 -1.49 7.63
CA VAL A 66 -20.14 -1.88 8.54
C VAL A 66 -20.84 -0.65 9.13
N GLN A 67 -20.08 0.32 9.62
CA GLN A 67 -20.65 1.50 10.27
C GLN A 67 -21.16 2.55 9.27
N LYS A 68 -20.38 2.89 8.23
CA LYS A 68 -20.79 3.90 7.24
C LYS A 68 -21.82 3.41 6.22
N VAL A 69 -21.77 2.16 5.77
CA VAL A 69 -22.62 1.66 4.67
C VAL A 69 -23.75 0.76 5.16
N TYR A 70 -23.51 -0.13 6.13
CA TYR A 70 -24.50 -1.13 6.52
C TYR A 70 -25.45 -0.64 7.63
N ARG A 71 -24.93 -0.28 8.81
CA ARG A 71 -25.72 0.29 9.92
C ARG A 71 -24.87 1.18 10.85
N PRO A 72 -25.14 2.50 10.88
CA PRO A 72 -24.43 3.44 11.75
C PRO A 72 -24.68 3.23 13.25
N ASP A 73 -25.87 2.75 13.62
CA ASP A 73 -26.35 2.71 15.01
C ASP A 73 -25.98 1.42 15.77
N TYR A 74 -24.98 0.67 15.29
CA TYR A 74 -24.56 -0.52 16.04
C TYR A 74 -23.88 -0.15 17.35
N PRO A 75 -24.23 -0.80 18.47
CA PRO A 75 -23.54 -0.57 19.73
C PRO A 75 -22.08 -1.06 19.63
N ASP A 76 -21.16 -0.34 20.28
CA ASP A 76 -19.72 -0.61 20.25
C ASP A 76 -19.35 -2.06 20.56
N ARG A 77 -20.11 -2.71 21.44
CA ARG A 77 -19.93 -4.13 21.78
C ARG A 77 -20.13 -5.06 20.58
N LYS A 78 -21.11 -4.76 19.71
CA LYS A 78 -21.33 -5.52 18.46
C LYS A 78 -20.27 -5.20 17.43
N LEU A 79 -19.87 -3.94 17.29
CA LEU A 79 -18.78 -3.54 16.37
C LEU A 79 -17.46 -4.23 16.75
N SER A 80 -17.14 -4.31 18.04
CA SER A 80 -15.97 -5.04 18.53
C SER A 80 -16.05 -6.54 18.22
N LEU A 81 -17.23 -7.16 18.30
CA LEU A 81 -17.40 -8.58 18.02
C LEU A 81 -17.23 -8.86 16.53
N ILE A 82 -17.81 -8.01 15.67
CA ILE A 82 -17.64 -8.08 14.22
C ILE A 82 -16.16 -7.89 13.84
N GLY A 83 -15.47 -6.93 14.45
CA GLY A 83 -14.03 -6.72 14.24
C GLY A 83 -13.20 -7.96 14.57
N ARG A 84 -13.47 -8.64 15.69
CA ARG A 84 -12.78 -9.89 16.06
C ARG A 84 -13.04 -11.02 15.06
N VAL A 85 -14.28 -11.18 14.63
CA VAL A 85 -14.63 -12.19 13.61
C VAL A 85 -13.92 -11.89 12.29
N LEU A 86 -13.91 -10.62 11.86
CA LEU A 86 -13.21 -10.21 10.65
C LEU A 86 -11.69 -10.44 10.74
N THR A 87 -11.07 -10.14 11.89
CA THR A 87 -9.64 -10.47 12.11
C THR A 87 -9.37 -11.96 11.90
N ILE A 88 -10.22 -12.85 12.44
CA ILE A 88 -10.08 -14.29 12.24
C ILE A 88 -10.26 -14.67 10.76
N VAL A 89 -11.29 -14.13 10.10
CA VAL A 89 -11.57 -14.42 8.68
C VAL A 89 -10.43 -13.96 7.78
N ILE A 90 -9.91 -12.74 7.97
CA ILE A 90 -8.79 -12.20 7.21
C ILE A 90 -7.53 -13.02 7.47
N GLY A 91 -7.26 -13.39 8.74
CA GLY A 91 -6.13 -14.23 9.11
C GLY A 91 -6.18 -15.62 8.47
N LEU A 92 -7.33 -16.28 8.51
CA LEU A 92 -7.54 -17.58 7.85
C LEU A 92 -7.42 -17.47 6.32
N GLY A 93 -7.92 -16.39 5.73
CA GLY A 93 -7.76 -16.10 4.30
C GLY A 93 -6.30 -15.92 3.92
N GLY A 94 -5.53 -15.15 4.71
CA GLY A 94 -4.09 -14.97 4.52
C GLY A 94 -3.34 -16.30 4.63
N LEU A 95 -3.67 -17.14 5.61
CA LEU A 95 -3.08 -18.47 5.76
C LEU A 95 -3.40 -19.38 4.56
N ALA A 96 -4.63 -19.37 4.07
CA ALA A 96 -5.03 -20.16 2.91
C ALA A 96 -4.27 -19.75 1.63
N VAL A 97 -3.97 -18.46 1.47
CA VAL A 97 -3.15 -17.95 0.35
C VAL A 97 -1.66 -18.25 0.55
N ALA A 98 -1.16 -18.24 1.79
CA ALA A 98 0.25 -18.48 2.09
C ALA A 98 0.68 -19.95 1.96
N LEU A 99 -0.23 -20.92 2.12
CA LEU A 99 0.07 -22.35 2.07
C LEU A 99 0.48 -22.90 0.67
N PRO A 100 -0.22 -22.57 -0.43
CA PRO A 100 0.05 -23.15 -1.76
C PRO A 100 1.09 -22.39 -2.60
N GLU A 101 1.38 -21.13 -2.28
CA GLU A 101 2.20 -20.24 -3.11
C GLU A 101 3.68 -20.33 -2.73
N SER A 102 4.52 -20.75 -3.68
CA SER A 102 5.98 -20.78 -3.55
C SER A 102 6.68 -19.66 -4.32
N ARG A 103 5.94 -18.67 -4.87
CA ARG A 103 6.59 -17.51 -5.51
C ARG A 103 7.23 -16.63 -4.44
N MET A 104 8.22 -15.85 -4.86
CA MET A 104 8.88 -14.85 -4.03
C MET A 104 7.84 -13.92 -3.39
N LEU A 105 7.65 -14.01 -2.07
CA LEU A 105 6.78 -13.14 -1.27
C LEU A 105 7.10 -11.66 -1.53
N PHE A 106 8.37 -11.34 -1.75
CA PHE A 106 8.83 -10.01 -2.11
C PHE A 106 8.15 -9.46 -3.36
N TRP A 107 7.93 -10.29 -4.38
CA TRP A 107 7.23 -9.88 -5.59
C TRP A 107 5.76 -9.58 -5.31
N PHE A 108 5.09 -10.41 -4.51
CA PHE A 108 3.70 -10.19 -4.09
C PHE A 108 3.52 -8.88 -3.34
N ILE A 109 4.45 -8.59 -2.42
CA ILE A 109 4.46 -7.34 -1.66
C ILE A 109 4.67 -6.17 -2.60
N LEU A 110 5.68 -6.21 -3.47
CA LEU A 110 5.93 -5.13 -4.44
C LEU A 110 4.73 -4.88 -5.35
N PHE A 111 4.06 -5.93 -5.81
CA PHE A 111 2.87 -5.83 -6.64
C PHE A 111 1.69 -5.20 -5.89
N ALA A 112 1.42 -5.61 -4.65
CA ALA A 112 0.36 -5.03 -3.84
C ALA A 112 0.64 -3.53 -3.56
N TRP A 113 1.88 -3.19 -3.23
CA TRP A 113 2.30 -1.81 -3.00
C TRP A 113 2.26 -0.96 -4.27
N SER A 114 2.64 -1.51 -5.43
CA SER A 114 2.59 -0.78 -6.70
C SER A 114 1.16 -0.50 -7.13
N GLY A 115 0.23 -1.45 -6.95
CA GLY A 115 -1.19 -1.25 -7.20
C GLY A 115 -1.79 -0.16 -6.29
N LEU A 116 -1.46 -0.20 -5.00
CA LEU A 116 -1.90 0.81 -4.03
C LEU A 116 -1.33 2.20 -4.35
N ALA A 117 -0.04 2.31 -4.62
CA ALA A 117 0.58 3.57 -5.01
C ALA A 117 -0.04 4.12 -6.31
N SER A 118 -0.24 3.28 -7.32
CA SER A 118 -0.83 3.69 -8.61
C SER A 118 -2.26 4.22 -8.47
N ALA A 119 -3.05 3.69 -7.53
CA ALA A 119 -4.42 4.12 -7.30
C ALA A 119 -4.49 5.42 -6.47
N PHE A 120 -3.76 5.48 -5.36
CA PHE A 120 -3.91 6.57 -4.38
C PHE A 120 -2.99 7.75 -4.65
N THR A 121 -1.73 7.53 -5.04
CA THR A 121 -0.75 8.62 -5.23
C THR A 121 -1.21 9.70 -6.20
N PRO A 122 -1.70 9.41 -7.42
CA PRO A 122 -2.11 10.48 -8.35
C PRO A 122 -3.29 11.28 -7.82
N VAL A 123 -4.24 10.63 -7.16
CA VAL A 123 -5.46 11.25 -6.64
C VAL A 123 -5.17 12.11 -5.41
N VAL A 124 -4.32 11.62 -4.50
CA VAL A 124 -3.88 12.40 -3.33
C VAL A 124 -3.11 13.63 -3.79
N LEU A 125 -2.20 13.48 -4.76
CA LEU A 125 -1.44 14.60 -5.31
C LEU A 125 -2.36 15.66 -5.94
N CYS A 126 -3.31 15.25 -6.78
CA CYS A 126 -4.32 16.15 -7.35
C CYS A 126 -5.16 16.82 -6.24
N SER A 127 -5.60 16.08 -5.24
CA SER A 127 -6.44 16.62 -4.16
C SER A 127 -5.74 17.65 -3.27
N LEU A 128 -4.41 17.60 -3.15
CA LEU A 128 -3.61 18.51 -2.31
C LEU A 128 -3.08 19.73 -3.08
N PHE A 129 -2.82 19.59 -4.38
CA PHE A 129 -2.21 20.67 -5.17
C PHE A 129 -3.18 21.32 -6.17
N TRP A 130 -4.32 20.68 -6.45
CA TRP A 130 -5.24 21.14 -7.49
C TRP A 130 -6.68 21.29 -7.00
N LYS A 131 -7.14 22.56 -6.98
CA LYS A 131 -8.45 22.98 -6.47
C LYS A 131 -9.65 22.41 -7.23
N ARG A 132 -9.45 21.91 -8.47
CA ARG A 132 -10.52 21.39 -9.33
C ARG A 132 -10.72 19.88 -9.23
N THR A 133 -10.07 19.20 -8.29
CA THR A 133 -10.21 17.75 -8.16
C THR A 133 -11.66 17.37 -7.80
N THR A 134 -12.33 16.64 -8.70
CA THR A 134 -13.73 16.23 -8.56
C THR A 134 -13.84 14.84 -7.93
N ARG A 135 -14.96 14.54 -7.25
CA ARG A 135 -15.21 13.18 -6.71
C ARG A 135 -15.21 12.12 -7.83
N ALA A 136 -15.81 12.45 -8.97
CA ALA A 136 -15.86 11.56 -10.12
C ALA A 136 -14.46 11.30 -10.72
N GLY A 137 -13.63 12.35 -10.86
CA GLY A 137 -12.26 12.22 -11.35
C GLY A 137 -11.33 11.51 -10.38
N ALA A 138 -11.53 11.68 -9.07
CA ALA A 138 -10.83 10.91 -8.05
C ALA A 138 -11.13 9.41 -8.18
N ILE A 139 -12.40 9.02 -8.23
CA ILE A 139 -12.80 7.60 -8.34
C ILE A 139 -12.33 7.00 -9.68
N ALA A 140 -12.52 7.71 -10.80
CA ALA A 140 -12.08 7.26 -12.11
C ALA A 140 -10.55 7.10 -12.18
N GLY A 141 -9.80 8.02 -11.58
CA GLY A 141 -8.34 7.96 -11.46
C GLY A 141 -7.86 6.77 -10.62
N MET A 142 -8.49 6.53 -9.47
CA MET A 142 -8.16 5.38 -8.61
C MET A 142 -8.36 4.06 -9.36
N ILE A 143 -9.51 3.90 -10.02
CA ILE A 143 -9.85 2.66 -10.76
C ILE A 143 -8.91 2.48 -11.96
N SER A 144 -8.71 3.52 -12.76
CA SER A 144 -7.84 3.45 -13.94
C SER A 144 -6.37 3.23 -13.59
N GLY A 145 -5.85 3.88 -12.55
CA GLY A 145 -4.49 3.68 -12.05
C GLY A 145 -4.26 2.26 -11.53
N PHE A 146 -5.21 1.73 -10.75
CA PHE A 146 -5.16 0.34 -10.26
C PHE A 146 -5.22 -0.68 -11.41
N LEU A 147 -6.20 -0.54 -12.31
CA LEU A 147 -6.37 -1.46 -13.44
C LEU A 147 -5.15 -1.42 -14.36
N THR A 148 -4.57 -0.24 -14.60
CA THR A 148 -3.36 -0.10 -15.40
C THR A 148 -2.20 -0.85 -14.75
N ALA A 149 -1.98 -0.73 -13.44
CA ALA A 149 -0.93 -1.46 -12.74
C ALA A 149 -1.12 -2.98 -12.82
N VAL A 150 -2.37 -3.47 -12.67
CA VAL A 150 -2.70 -4.90 -12.78
C VAL A 150 -2.48 -5.42 -14.21
N ILE A 151 -3.03 -4.73 -15.22
CA ILE A 151 -2.89 -5.11 -16.64
C ILE A 151 -1.42 -5.07 -17.05
N TRP A 152 -0.67 -4.05 -16.60
CA TRP A 152 0.75 -3.92 -16.90
C TRP A 152 1.54 -5.10 -16.34
N THR A 153 1.28 -5.48 -15.09
CA THR A 153 1.94 -6.61 -14.43
C THR A 153 1.64 -7.94 -15.13
N LEU A 154 0.39 -8.16 -15.53
CA LEU A 154 -0.06 -9.45 -16.07
C LEU A 154 0.23 -9.64 -17.56
N ALA A 155 0.18 -8.58 -18.37
CA ALA A 155 0.22 -8.69 -19.83
C ALA A 155 1.42 -7.98 -20.50
N VAL A 156 1.96 -6.92 -19.91
CA VAL A 156 2.90 -6.01 -20.60
C VAL A 156 4.33 -6.15 -20.07
N LYS A 157 4.48 -6.50 -18.79
CA LYS A 157 5.78 -6.54 -18.10
C LYS A 157 6.85 -7.36 -18.84
N GLN A 158 6.47 -8.50 -19.43
CA GLN A 158 7.41 -9.36 -20.16
C GLN A 158 7.98 -8.76 -21.46
N HIS A 159 7.34 -7.73 -22.01
CA HIS A 159 7.77 -7.08 -23.26
C HIS A 159 8.47 -5.73 -23.05
N PHE A 160 8.40 -5.14 -21.84
CA PHE A 160 8.89 -3.77 -21.55
C PHE A 160 9.92 -3.74 -20.40
N TYR A 161 11.04 -4.45 -20.57
CA TYR A 161 12.25 -4.32 -19.72
C TYR A 161 12.03 -4.43 -18.20
N ASP A 162 11.00 -5.15 -17.74
CA ASP A 162 10.60 -5.20 -16.32
C ASP A 162 10.40 -3.80 -15.69
N LEU A 163 9.89 -2.84 -16.48
CA LEU A 163 9.57 -1.51 -15.99
C LEU A 163 8.61 -1.61 -14.79
N TYR A 164 8.99 -0.97 -13.69
CA TYR A 164 8.24 -0.99 -12.43
C TYR A 164 6.80 -0.49 -12.66
N GLU A 165 5.82 -1.31 -12.28
CA GLU A 165 4.43 -1.19 -12.73
C GLU A 165 3.71 0.03 -12.14
N MET A 166 4.31 0.63 -11.11
CA MET A 166 3.86 1.88 -10.49
C MET A 166 3.94 3.08 -11.44
N ILE A 167 4.96 3.16 -12.29
CA ILE A 167 5.17 4.33 -13.17
C ILE A 167 4.02 4.50 -14.17
N PRO A 168 3.68 3.49 -14.99
CA PRO A 168 2.56 3.61 -15.94
C PRO A 168 1.22 3.76 -15.21
N GLY A 169 1.01 3.06 -14.09
CA GLY A 169 -0.19 3.18 -13.27
C GLY A 169 -0.39 4.61 -12.75
N PHE A 170 0.68 5.25 -12.26
CA PHE A 170 0.65 6.64 -11.81
C PHE A 170 0.30 7.61 -12.95
N VAL A 171 0.95 7.48 -14.11
CA VAL A 171 0.74 8.39 -15.25
C VAL A 171 -0.70 8.30 -15.77
N VAL A 172 -1.24 7.09 -15.94
CA VAL A 172 -2.62 6.90 -16.39
C VAL A 172 -3.61 7.39 -15.35
N GLY A 173 -3.42 7.03 -14.07
CA GLY A 173 -4.28 7.50 -12.98
C GLY A 173 -4.31 9.03 -12.91
N PHE A 174 -3.16 9.68 -13.03
CA PHE A 174 -3.05 11.14 -13.04
C PHE A 174 -3.75 11.78 -14.23
N ALA A 175 -3.52 11.26 -15.45
CA ALA A 175 -4.14 11.76 -16.67
C ALA A 175 -5.67 11.61 -16.62
N VAL A 176 -6.18 10.48 -16.13
CA VAL A 176 -7.62 10.23 -16.00
C VAL A 176 -8.24 11.10 -14.91
N THR A 177 -7.58 11.29 -13.77
CA THR A 177 -8.04 12.23 -12.74
C THR A 177 -8.17 13.63 -13.31
N ILE A 178 -7.14 14.12 -14.01
CA ILE A 178 -7.18 15.46 -14.62
C ILE A 178 -8.28 15.53 -15.69
N GLY A 179 -8.30 14.59 -16.63
CA GLY A 179 -9.25 14.57 -17.73
C GLY A 179 -10.69 14.60 -17.22
N VAL A 180 -11.06 13.67 -16.34
CA VAL A 180 -12.42 13.57 -15.82
C VAL A 180 -12.76 14.79 -14.94
N SER A 181 -11.83 15.29 -14.12
CA SER A 181 -12.07 16.48 -13.30
C SER A 181 -12.19 17.79 -14.09
N LEU A 182 -11.66 17.87 -15.31
CA LEU A 182 -11.93 18.99 -16.21
C LEU A 182 -13.36 18.96 -16.77
N PHE A 183 -13.90 17.75 -17.01
CA PHE A 183 -15.25 17.54 -17.55
C PHE A 183 -16.35 17.47 -16.48
N THR A 184 -16.01 17.42 -15.19
CA THR A 184 -16.99 17.44 -14.09
C THR A 184 -16.91 18.73 -13.28
N GLU A 185 -18.00 19.07 -12.62
CA GLU A 185 -18.06 20.24 -11.74
C GLU A 185 -17.30 19.97 -10.43
N PRO A 186 -16.38 20.88 -10.03
CA PRO A 186 -15.71 20.79 -8.74
C PRO A 186 -16.68 21.04 -7.59
N PRO A 187 -16.51 20.37 -6.43
CA PRO A 187 -17.32 20.66 -5.25
C PRO A 187 -17.13 22.13 -4.83
N GLU A 188 -18.22 22.85 -4.54
CA GLU A 188 -18.21 24.27 -4.12
C GLU A 188 -17.24 24.56 -2.96
N GLU A 189 -17.11 23.60 -2.03
CA GLU A 189 -16.28 23.73 -0.83
C GLU A 189 -14.80 23.34 -1.03
N ALA A 190 -14.44 22.68 -2.14
CA ALA A 190 -13.09 22.15 -2.34
C ALA A 190 -12.02 23.25 -2.45
N GLY A 191 -12.37 24.38 -3.05
CA GLY A 191 -11.48 25.54 -3.16
C GLY A 191 -11.26 26.23 -1.81
N ALA A 192 -12.33 26.41 -1.03
CA ALA A 192 -12.28 27.06 0.27
C ALA A 192 -11.47 26.26 1.30
N VAL A 193 -11.66 24.94 1.36
CA VAL A 193 -10.89 24.05 2.26
C VAL A 193 -9.41 24.07 1.90
N MET A 194 -9.06 24.07 0.62
CA MET A 194 -7.66 24.15 0.18
C MET A 194 -7.01 25.49 0.59
N ASP A 195 -7.76 26.58 0.48
CA ASP A 195 -7.28 27.91 0.84
C ASP A 195 -7.12 28.07 2.37
N ASP A 196 -8.03 27.49 3.16
CA ASP A 196 -7.89 27.41 4.62
C ASP A 196 -6.69 26.56 5.05
N VAL A 197 -6.46 25.41 4.42
CA VAL A 197 -5.27 24.58 4.68
C VAL A 197 -4.00 25.36 4.37
N LYS A 198 -3.94 26.08 3.24
CA LYS A 198 -2.78 26.93 2.89
C LYS A 198 -2.57 28.07 3.89
N ARG A 199 -3.66 28.63 4.43
CA ARG A 199 -3.62 29.70 5.43
C ARG A 199 -3.14 29.22 6.80
N VAL A 200 -3.57 28.04 7.25
CA VAL A 200 -3.20 27.45 8.54
C VAL A 200 -1.79 26.87 8.53
N VAL A 201 -1.40 26.22 7.43
CA VAL A 201 -0.07 25.62 7.30
C VAL A 201 1.02 26.68 7.11
N GLY A 202 0.68 27.90 6.69
CA GLY A 202 1.62 29.02 6.60
C GLY A 202 2.84 28.65 5.74
N GLY A 203 2.63 28.47 4.44
CA GLY A 203 3.75 28.16 3.54
C GLY A 203 4.75 29.32 3.42
N PRO A 204 6.07 29.05 3.24
CA PRO A 204 7.07 30.05 2.87
C PRO A 204 6.92 30.58 1.43
N PHE A 205 5.75 30.39 0.80
CA PHE A 205 5.46 30.80 -0.58
C PHE A 205 4.58 32.06 -0.69
N SER A 206 4.34 32.76 0.42
CA SER A 206 3.82 34.13 0.40
C SER A 206 4.99 35.13 0.26
N ALA A 207 5.72 35.06 -0.84
CA ALA A 207 6.66 36.11 -1.23
C ALA A 207 6.68 36.20 -2.75
N GLY A 208 5.94 37.16 -3.30
CA GLY A 208 5.99 37.46 -4.72
C GLY A 208 4.73 38.01 -5.38
N GLU A 209 3.84 38.68 -4.65
CA GLU A 209 2.96 39.70 -5.25
C GLU A 209 3.31 41.03 -4.60
N GLY A 210 4.19 41.74 -5.29
CA GLY A 210 4.62 43.10 -5.02
C GLY A 210 5.02 43.72 -6.35
N ASP A 211 4.23 44.73 -6.73
CA ASP A 211 4.25 45.61 -7.92
C ASP A 211 3.67 45.08 -9.25
#